data_AF-A0A8J9SZG2-F1
#
_entry.id   AF-A0A8J9SZG2-F1
#
_cell.length_a   1.000
_cell.length_b   1.000
_cell.length_c   1.000
_cell.angle_alpha   90.00
_cell.angle_beta   90.00
_cell.angle_gamma   90.00
#
_symmetry.space_group_name_H-M   'P 1'
#
loop_
_entity.id
_entity.type
_entity.pdbx_description
1 polymer ?
#
loop_
_entity_poly.entity_id
_entity_poly.type
_entity_poly.pdbx_seq_one_letter_code
_entity_poly.pdbx_strand_id
1 'polypeptide(L)'
;MSDADGAERGYRDYAGEEDDATELGVKQTQTHAPKMLRSEHHFPVRLHALLNELENDNLDRILRWQPHGRCFVVCDQRLFATHVLP
;
A
#
# COMPACT_ATOMS: atom_id res chain seq x y z
N MET A 1 10.95 -40.83 17.43
CA MET A 1 10.80 -40.37 16.04
C MET A 1 10.16 -39.00 16.14
N SER A 2 10.94 -37.96 15.90
CA SER A 2 10.52 -36.56 16.06
C SER A 2 9.95 -36.08 14.73
N ASP A 3 8.63 -35.96 14.65
CA ASP A 3 8.00 -35.29 13.52
C ASP A 3 8.04 -33.78 13.78
N ALA A 4 8.94 -33.11 13.07
CA ALA A 4 9.00 -31.66 12.98
C ALA A 4 8.02 -31.21 11.89
N ASP A 5 6.82 -30.79 12.31
CA ASP A 5 5.86 -30.10 11.44
C ASP A 5 6.37 -28.66 11.21
N GLY A 6 7.23 -28.51 10.21
CA GLY A 6 7.69 -27.24 9.71
C GLY A 6 6.57 -26.59 8.90
N ALA A 7 5.73 -25.80 9.56
CA ALA A 7 4.73 -24.97 8.91
C ALA A 7 5.43 -23.94 8.00
N GLU A 8 5.65 -24.29 6.74
CA GLU A 8 5.98 -23.37 5.66
C GLU A 8 4.81 -22.40 5.48
N ARG A 9 4.80 -21.31 6.25
CA ARG A 9 3.97 -20.15 5.95
C ARG A 9 4.52 -19.52 4.69
N GLY A 10 4.09 -20.05 3.55
CA GLY A 10 4.42 -19.57 2.22
C GLY A 10 4.21 -18.06 2.15
N TYR A 11 5.29 -17.34 1.88
CA TYR A 11 5.24 -15.90 1.66
C TYR A 11 4.38 -15.64 0.43
N ARG A 12 3.16 -15.14 0.66
CA ARG A 12 2.25 -14.77 -0.41
C ARG A 12 2.68 -13.41 -0.94
N ASP A 13 3.16 -13.38 -2.17
CA ASP A 13 3.57 -12.17 -2.85
C ASP A 13 2.35 -11.45 -3.43
N TYR A 14 1.91 -10.41 -2.72
CA TYR A 14 0.80 -9.56 -3.12
C TYR A 14 1.20 -8.51 -4.17
N ALA A 15 2.47 -8.44 -4.58
CA ALA A 15 2.95 -7.43 -5.53
C ALA A 15 2.33 -7.57 -6.93
N GLY A 16 1.72 -8.73 -7.24
CA GLY A 16 1.08 -9.02 -8.52
C GLY A 16 -0.42 -9.29 -8.46
N GLU A 17 -1.08 -9.18 -7.30
CA GLU A 17 -2.52 -9.42 -7.22
C GLU A 17 -3.27 -8.19 -7.79
N GLU A 18 -3.95 -8.38 -8.92
CA GLU A 18 -4.88 -7.41 -9.50
C GLU A 18 -6.20 -7.51 -8.70
N ASP A 19 -6.67 -6.39 -8.13
CA ASP A 19 -7.97 -6.32 -7.45
C ASP A 19 -9.08 -6.49 -8.50
N ASP A 20 -9.55 -7.73 -8.70
CA ASP A 20 -10.63 -8.06 -9.61
C ASP A 20 -11.95 -7.60 -8.98
N ALA A 21 -12.23 -6.31 -9.11
CA ALA A 21 -13.59 -5.80 -9.05
C ALA A 21 -14.36 -6.37 -10.24
N THR A 22 -15.02 -7.50 -10.02
CA THR A 22 -15.90 -8.24 -10.94
C THR A 22 -16.64 -7.36 -11.96
N GLU A 23 -16.51 -7.62 -13.27
CA GLU A 23 -17.53 -8.26 -14.13
C GLU A 23 -17.20 -8.16 -15.65
N LEU A 24 -17.46 -9.26 -16.35
CA LEU A 24 -17.68 -9.41 -17.81
C LEU A 24 -16.48 -9.38 -18.79
N GLY A 25 -15.79 -10.53 -18.82
CA GLY A 25 -15.30 -11.24 -20.01
C GLY A 25 -14.99 -10.47 -21.31
N VAL A 26 -13.69 -10.26 -21.56
CA VAL A 26 -13.11 -10.21 -22.92
C VAL A 26 -11.74 -10.89 -22.90
N LYS A 27 -11.54 -11.86 -23.80
CA LYS A 27 -10.31 -12.65 -23.92
C LYS A 27 -9.14 -11.80 -24.42
N GLN A 28 -7.97 -12.09 -23.83
CA GLN A 28 -6.66 -11.50 -24.05
C GLN A 28 -6.23 -11.42 -25.52
N THR A 29 -5.66 -10.28 -25.93
CA THR A 29 -4.53 -10.26 -26.86
C THR A 29 -3.38 -9.48 -26.23
N GLN A 30 -2.29 -10.19 -25.99
CA GLN A 30 -1.02 -9.72 -25.44
C GLN A 30 -0.34 -8.82 -26.48
N THR A 31 -0.39 -7.50 -26.28
CA THR A 31 0.51 -6.54 -26.91
C THR A 31 1.22 -5.77 -25.80
N HIS A 32 2.53 -5.98 -25.70
CA HIS A 32 3.42 -5.34 -24.73
C HIS A 32 3.62 -3.86 -25.07
N ALA A 33 2.63 -3.02 -24.75
CA ALA A 33 2.86 -1.59 -24.60
C ALA A 33 3.38 -1.34 -23.16
N PRO A 34 4.33 -0.41 -22.95
CA PRO A 34 4.73 -0.04 -21.61
C PRO A 34 3.50 0.52 -20.90
N LYS A 35 3.02 -0.18 -19.87
CA LYS A 35 1.94 0.26 -18.98
C LYS A 35 2.45 1.46 -18.15
N MET A 36 2.69 2.59 -18.81
CA MET A 36 2.78 3.87 -18.14
C MET A 36 1.38 4.22 -17.65
N LEU A 37 1.26 4.59 -16.37
CA LEU A 37 0.04 5.05 -15.68
C LEU A 37 -0.89 3.94 -15.17
N ARG A 38 -0.45 3.20 -14.16
CA ARG A 38 -1.37 2.62 -13.14
C ARG A 38 -0.96 2.94 -11.70
N SER A 39 0.07 3.76 -11.50
CA SER A 39 0.67 4.04 -10.19
C SER A 39 -0.10 5.01 -9.31
N GLU A 40 -1.05 5.79 -9.85
CA GLU A 40 -1.85 6.74 -9.06
C GLU A 40 -2.80 6.03 -8.06
N HIS A 41 -3.16 4.78 -8.32
CA HIS A 41 -4.03 4.00 -7.42
C HIS A 41 -3.26 3.12 -6.44
N HIS A 42 -1.93 2.96 -6.58
CA HIS A 42 -1.17 2.12 -5.67
C HIS A 42 -1.05 2.78 -4.30
N PHE A 43 -1.61 2.10 -3.30
CA PHE A 43 -1.59 2.53 -1.90
C PHE A 43 -0.21 2.98 -1.39
N PRO A 44 0.91 2.28 -1.69
CA PRO A 44 2.23 2.73 -1.23
C PRO A 44 2.66 4.10 -1.77
N VAL A 45 2.32 4.40 -3.04
CA VAL A 45 2.66 5.68 -3.68
C VAL A 45 1.84 6.80 -3.07
N ARG A 46 0.53 6.57 -2.87
CA ARG A 46 -0.37 7.54 -2.22
C ARG A 46 0.02 7.79 -0.77
N LEU A 47 0.36 6.75 -0.02
CA LEU A 47 0.81 6.86 1.37
C LEU A 47 2.09 7.70 1.49
N HIS A 48 3.06 7.47 0.60
CA HIS A 48 4.30 8.23 0.58
C HIS A 48 4.07 9.71 0.25
N ALA A 49 3.22 10.01 -0.74
CA ALA A 49 2.86 11.40 -1.08
C ALA A 49 2.15 12.09 0.09
N LEU A 50 1.15 11.43 0.69
CA LEU A 50 0.41 11.94 1.84
C LEU A 50 1.32 12.23 3.05
N LEU A 51 2.28 11.36 3.34
CA LEU A 51 3.25 11.59 4.42
C LEU A 51 4.09 12.85 4.19
N ASN A 52 4.47 13.13 2.95
CA ASN A 52 5.25 14.32 2.60
C ASN A 52 4.39 15.60 2.59
N GLU A 53 3.13 15.51 2.20
CA GLU A 53 2.18 16.63 2.28
C GLU A 53 1.94 17.06 3.73
N LEU A 54 1.68 16.09 4.62
CA LEU A 54 1.44 16.36 6.04
C LEU A 54 2.64 17.03 6.73
N GLU A 55 3.86 16.67 6.35
CA GLU A 55 5.10 17.29 6.85
C GLU A 55 5.22 18.76 6.42
N ASN A 56 4.78 19.11 5.21
CA ASN A 56 4.77 20.49 4.74
C ASN A 56 3.67 21.34 5.42
N ASP A 57 2.53 20.72 5.70
CA ASP A 57 1.35 21.38 6.29
C ASP A 57 1.42 21.47 7.84
N ASN A 58 2.53 21.03 8.46
CA ASN A 58 2.69 20.93 9.92
C ASN A 58 1.58 20.09 10.60
N LEU A 59 1.04 19.11 9.88
CA LEU A 59 0.03 18.16 10.37
C LEU A 59 0.65 16.86 10.93
N ASP A 60 1.95 16.88 11.19
CA ASP A 60 2.80 15.82 11.73
C ASP A 60 2.27 15.21 13.04
N ARG A 61 1.41 15.97 13.74
CA ARG A 61 0.69 15.55 14.96
C ARG A 61 -0.35 14.45 14.70
N ILE A 62 -0.72 14.20 13.45
CA ILE A 62 -1.66 13.13 13.06
C ILE A 62 -0.88 11.90 12.62
N LEU A 63 0.05 12.10 11.68
CA LEU A 63 0.86 11.07 11.05
C LEU A 63 2.16 11.72 10.56
N ARG A 64 3.30 11.07 10.79
CA ARG A 64 4.62 11.59 10.39
C ARG A 64 5.66 10.52 10.13
N TRP A 65 6.64 10.85 9.29
CA TRP A 65 7.86 10.06 9.18
C TRP A 65 8.64 10.02 10.50
N GLN A 66 9.29 8.90 10.78
CA GLN A 66 10.37 8.86 11.76
C GLN A 66 11.64 9.51 11.16
N PRO A 67 12.55 10.06 11.98
CA PRO A 67 13.74 10.79 11.50
C PRO A 67 14.63 10.00 10.52
N HIS A 68 14.57 8.67 10.57
CA HIS A 68 15.34 7.80 9.69
C HIS A 68 14.60 7.43 8.37
N GLY A 69 13.37 7.90 8.14
CA GLY A 69 12.64 7.78 6.86
C GLY A 69 12.22 6.38 6.42
N ARG A 70 12.25 5.37 7.32
CA ARG A 70 11.95 3.95 6.97
C ARG A 70 10.60 3.48 7.47
N CYS A 71 10.03 4.20 8.42
CA CYS A 71 8.70 3.94 8.95
C CYS A 71 8.08 5.27 9.37
N PHE A 72 6.78 5.23 9.56
CA PHE A 72 5.98 6.36 10.02
C PHE A 72 5.26 5.96 11.32
N VAL A 73 4.80 6.98 12.04
CA VAL A 73 3.97 6.78 13.24
C VAL A 73 2.64 7.48 13.06
N VAL A 74 1.56 6.80 13.44
CA VAL A 74 0.23 7.41 13.62
C VAL A 74 0.20 7.96 15.04
N CYS A 75 0.22 9.28 15.17
CA CYS A 75 0.20 9.98 16.45
C CYS A 75 -1.22 10.07 17.04
N ASP A 76 -2.22 10.30 16.19
CA ASP A 76 -3.64 10.33 16.58
C ASP A 76 -4.47 9.49 15.60
N GLN A 77 -4.89 8.32 16.06
CA GLN A 77 -5.64 7.37 15.26
C GLN A 77 -7.04 7.86 14.88
N ARG A 78 -7.67 8.72 15.70
CA ARG A 78 -9.00 9.25 15.41
C ARG A 78 -8.94 10.29 14.30
N LEU A 79 -7.98 11.20 14.37
CA LEU A 79 -7.77 12.20 13.33
C LEU A 79 -7.31 11.54 12.03
N PHE A 80 -6.46 10.51 12.12
CA PHE A 80 -6.06 9.73 10.97
C PHE A 80 -7.26 9.07 10.26
N ALA A 81 -8.13 8.38 11.01
CA ALA A 81 -9.33 7.78 10.41
C ALA A 81 -10.27 8.82 9.77
N THR A 82 -10.44 9.98 10.43
CA THR A 82 -11.36 11.03 9.96
C THR A 82 -10.84 11.77 8.72
N HIS A 83 -9.53 12.03 8.65
CA HIS A 83 -8.96 12.93 7.65
C HIS A 83 -8.14 12.22 6.57
N VAL A 84 -7.64 11.00 6.83
CA VAL A 84 -6.70 10.30 5.93
C VAL A 84 -7.29 9.03 5.31
N LEU A 85 -8.26 8.36 5.94
CA LEU A 85 -8.88 7.12 5.46
C LEU A 85 -10.35 7.27 4.97
N PRO A 86 -10.73 8.30 4.18
CA PRO A 86 -12.12 8.45 3.74
C PRO A 86 -12.63 7.24 2.93
#